data_AF-A0A1F8W5Y3-F1
#
_entry.id   AF-A0A1F8W5Y3-F1
#
_cell.length_a   1.000
_cell.length_b   1.000
_cell.length_c   1.000
_cell.angle_alpha   90.00
_cell.angle_beta   90.00
_cell.angle_gamma   90.00
#
_symmetry.space_group_name_H-M   'P 1'
#
loop_
_entity.id
_entity.type
_entity.pdbx_description
1 polymer ?
#
loop_
_entity_poly.entity_id
_entity_poly.type
_entity_poly.pdbx_seq_one_letter_code
_entity_poly.pdbx_strand_id
1 'polypeptide(L)'
;MKNEDFQAGMSAGSRGGNQTVKALSVIAAIAVTTFALPALAGRDEVNVAKGVIMANYTLEKCRSMQTPDDVIKGQVKVMRQQGISSNDIQQGFQEGMMEVEMKYPGNKKPPKSECGKAQYLYDQFLKFL
;
A
#
# COMPACT_ATOMS: atom_id res chain seq x y z
N MET A 1 47.24 -31.28 0.57
CA MET A 1 45.93 -30.61 0.41
C MET A 1 46.16 -29.49 -0.60
N LYS A 2 45.88 -29.72 -1.90
CA LYS A 2 44.69 -29.23 -2.67
C LYS A 2 44.34 -27.77 -2.34
N ASN A 3 44.22 -26.77 -3.21
CA ASN A 3 44.35 -26.53 -4.66
C ASN A 3 44.55 -24.99 -4.80
N GLU A 4 45.51 -24.52 -5.60
CA GLU A 4 45.33 -23.78 -6.88
C GLU A 4 44.88 -22.30 -6.78
N ASP A 5 45.77 -21.45 -7.28
CA ASP A 5 45.56 -20.09 -7.77
C ASP A 5 44.37 -19.95 -8.74
N PHE A 6 43.68 -18.80 -8.76
CA PHE A 6 43.50 -18.03 -10.01
C PHE A 6 42.89 -16.63 -9.80
N GLN A 7 43.47 -15.69 -10.54
CA GLN A 7 43.17 -14.28 -10.63
C GLN A 7 42.26 -14.01 -11.84
N ALA A 8 41.17 -13.24 -11.69
CA ALA A 8 40.45 -12.49 -12.74
C ALA A 8 39.30 -11.73 -12.02
N GLY A 9 39.18 -10.40 -12.00
CA GLY A 9 39.21 -9.51 -13.15
C GLY A 9 37.85 -9.57 -13.86
N MET A 10 36.88 -8.73 -13.48
CA MET A 10 35.80 -8.20 -14.35
C MET A 10 34.88 -7.23 -13.59
N SER A 11 35.11 -5.94 -13.84
CA SER A 11 34.14 -4.92 -14.27
C SER A 11 32.67 -4.94 -13.79
N ALA A 12 32.25 -3.71 -13.45
CA ALA A 12 30.97 -3.08 -13.79
C ALA A 12 29.76 -3.33 -12.87
N GLY A 13 29.41 -2.26 -12.15
CA GLY A 13 28.07 -1.68 -12.06
C GLY A 13 26.86 -2.63 -11.98
N SER A 14 26.22 -2.64 -10.82
CA SER A 14 24.75 -2.70 -10.71
C SER A 14 24.37 -2.02 -9.41
N ARG A 15 24.10 -0.71 -9.48
CA ARG A 15 22.75 -0.14 -9.52
C ARG A 15 21.90 -0.58 -8.33
N GLY A 16 21.67 0.38 -7.44
CA GLY A 16 20.64 0.30 -6.42
C GLY A 16 19.31 -0.12 -7.03
N GLY A 17 18.69 -1.11 -6.42
CA GLY A 17 17.45 -1.66 -6.91
C GLY A 17 17.09 -2.95 -6.21
N ASN A 18 16.96 -2.95 -4.87
CA ASN A 18 16.28 -4.08 -4.22
C ASN A 18 15.83 -3.89 -2.76
N GLN A 19 15.57 -2.67 -2.29
CA GLN A 19 14.89 -2.48 -0.99
C GLN A 19 13.44 -2.04 -1.14
N THR A 20 13.11 -1.28 -2.18
CA THR A 20 11.75 -0.81 -2.45
C THR A 20 10.78 -1.90 -2.91
N VAL A 21 11.27 -2.92 -3.65
CA VAL A 21 10.43 -4.00 -4.18
C VAL A 21 9.96 -4.95 -3.07
N LYS A 22 10.83 -5.28 -2.11
CA LYS A 22 10.49 -6.15 -0.97
C LYS A 22 9.50 -5.51 -0.01
N ALA A 23 9.64 -4.21 0.19
CA ALA A 23 8.86 -3.50 1.19
C ALA A 23 7.39 -3.35 0.75
N LEU A 24 7.07 -3.48 -0.54
CA LEU A 24 5.71 -3.40 -1.04
C LEU A 24 4.96 -4.73 -1.21
N SER A 25 5.66 -5.84 -1.44
CA SER A 25 5.06 -7.18 -1.30
C SER A 25 4.44 -7.32 0.09
N VAL A 26 5.04 -6.66 1.08
CA VAL A 26 4.54 -6.58 2.45
C VAL A 26 3.32 -5.65 2.54
N ILE A 27 3.30 -4.46 1.95
CA ILE A 27 2.11 -3.58 2.00
C ILE A 27 0.90 -4.24 1.31
N ALA A 28 1.09 -4.75 0.09
CA ALA A 28 0.04 -5.43 -0.66
C ALA A 28 -0.45 -6.68 0.10
N ALA A 29 0.47 -7.48 0.67
CA ALA A 29 0.09 -8.60 1.51
C ALA A 29 -0.66 -8.18 2.78
N ILE A 30 -0.27 -7.11 3.47
CA ILE A 30 -0.93 -6.68 4.71
C ILE A 30 -2.33 -6.10 4.42
N ALA A 31 -2.49 -5.28 3.38
CA ALA A 31 -3.79 -4.72 3.01
C ALA A 31 -4.77 -5.82 2.55
N VAL A 32 -4.31 -6.75 1.70
CA VAL A 32 -5.13 -7.83 1.13
C VAL A 32 -5.44 -8.94 2.14
N THR A 33 -4.57 -9.21 3.12
CA THR A 33 -4.84 -10.23 4.15
C THR A 33 -5.77 -9.73 5.26
N THR A 34 -5.80 -8.42 5.53
CA THR A 34 -6.60 -7.86 6.63
C THR A 34 -8.01 -7.49 6.19
N PHE A 35 -8.17 -7.03 4.95
CA PHE A 35 -9.45 -6.87 4.27
C PHE A 35 -9.50 -7.98 3.24
N ALA A 36 -10.23 -9.06 3.53
CA ALA A 36 -10.31 -10.23 2.65
C ALA A 36 -10.82 -9.83 1.25
N LEU A 37 -9.91 -9.47 0.36
CA LEU A 37 -10.18 -9.04 -1.00
C LEU A 37 -9.84 -10.20 -1.95
N PRO A 38 -10.80 -10.73 -2.73
CA PRO A 38 -10.53 -11.80 -3.68
C PRO A 38 -9.68 -11.28 -4.85
N ALA A 39 -8.54 -11.94 -5.06
CA ALA A 39 -7.52 -11.63 -6.06
C ALA A 39 -7.89 -12.17 -7.46
N LEU A 40 -7.77 -11.32 -8.48
CA LEU A 40 -7.78 -11.64 -9.91
C LEU A 40 -6.70 -10.73 -10.50
N ALA A 41 -5.81 -11.21 -11.37
CA ALA A 41 -4.53 -10.56 -11.74
C ALA A 41 -4.58 -9.15 -12.42
N GLY A 42 -5.73 -8.47 -12.47
CA GLY A 42 -5.87 -7.03 -12.71
C GLY A 42 -6.76 -6.31 -11.68
N ARG A 43 -7.46 -7.06 -10.83
CA ARG A 43 -8.01 -6.58 -9.56
C ARG A 43 -6.93 -6.38 -8.53
N ASP A 44 -5.75 -6.98 -8.64
CA ASP A 44 -4.76 -6.92 -7.57
C ASP A 44 -4.23 -5.49 -7.37
N GLU A 45 -3.98 -4.75 -8.46
CA GLU A 45 -3.63 -3.33 -8.45
C GLU A 45 -4.75 -2.45 -7.89
N VAL A 46 -5.98 -2.68 -8.35
CA VAL A 46 -7.19 -2.00 -7.87
C VAL A 46 -7.39 -2.28 -6.37
N ASN A 47 -7.21 -3.53 -5.94
CA ASN A 47 -7.34 -3.99 -4.56
C ASN A 47 -6.26 -3.39 -3.66
N VAL A 48 -5.03 -3.20 -4.16
CA VAL A 48 -3.97 -2.50 -3.44
C VAL A 48 -4.36 -1.05 -3.20
N ALA A 49 -4.73 -0.31 -4.25
CA ALA A 49 -5.19 1.08 -4.14
C ALA A 49 -6.42 1.20 -3.23
N LYS A 50 -7.35 0.25 -3.34
CA LYS A 50 -8.52 0.11 -2.47
C LYS A 50 -8.14 -0.07 -1.01
N GLY A 51 -7.22 -0.97 -0.70
CA GLY A 51 -6.74 -1.20 0.66
C GLY A 51 -6.10 0.05 1.28
N VAL A 52 -5.33 0.82 0.48
CA VAL A 52 -4.73 2.09 0.90
C VAL A 52 -5.80 3.09 1.30
N ILE A 53 -6.77 3.35 0.41
CA ILE A 53 -7.81 4.36 0.69
C ILE A 53 -8.72 3.90 1.83
N MET A 54 -8.99 2.60 1.96
CA MET A 54 -9.83 2.07 3.04
C MET A 54 -9.18 2.33 4.39
N ALA A 55 -7.86 2.15 4.50
CA ALA A 55 -7.12 2.48 5.72
C ALA A 55 -7.21 3.98 6.04
N ASN A 56 -6.95 4.84 5.05
CA ASN A 56 -7.05 6.30 5.22
C ASN A 56 -8.46 6.70 5.65
N TYR A 57 -9.49 6.36 4.86
CA TYR A 57 -10.85 6.82 5.07
C TYR A 57 -11.50 6.22 6.33
N THR A 58 -11.11 5.00 6.72
CA THR A 58 -11.50 4.44 8.03
C THR A 58 -10.87 5.25 9.17
N LEU A 59 -9.58 5.61 9.05
CA LEU A 59 -8.89 6.43 10.05
C LEU A 59 -9.50 7.83 10.15
N GLU A 60 -9.88 8.43 9.02
CA GLU A 60 -10.59 9.71 9.00
C GLU A 60 -11.89 9.65 9.80
N LYS A 61 -12.70 8.61 9.60
CA LYS A 61 -13.93 8.40 10.38
C LYS A 61 -13.65 8.15 11.86
N CYS A 62 -12.57 7.46 12.20
CA CYS A 62 -12.16 7.22 13.58
C CYS A 62 -11.75 8.51 14.31
N ARG A 63 -10.99 9.38 13.62
CA ARG A 63 -10.38 10.58 14.21
C ARG A 63 -11.17 11.87 13.95
N SER A 64 -12.16 11.83 13.07
CA SER A 64 -12.86 13.02 12.56
C SER A 64 -11.88 14.07 12.01
N MET A 65 -10.84 13.59 11.31
CA MET A 65 -9.82 14.41 10.65
C MET A 65 -9.67 13.90 9.22
N GLN A 66 -9.38 14.80 8.28
CA GLN A 66 -9.07 14.39 6.91
C GLN A 66 -7.61 13.96 6.78
N THR A 67 -7.35 13.03 5.88
CA THR A 67 -5.99 12.67 5.50
C THR A 67 -5.37 13.86 4.75
N PRO A 68 -4.16 14.29 5.12
CA PRO A 68 -3.49 15.38 4.41
C PRO A 68 -3.28 15.09 2.91
N ASP A 69 -3.49 16.10 2.06
CA ASP A 69 -3.38 15.98 0.60
C ASP A 69 -1.99 15.51 0.13
N ASP A 70 -0.94 15.93 0.83
CA ASP A 70 0.45 15.54 0.56
C ASP A 70 0.67 14.04 0.81
N VAL A 71 0.04 13.48 1.85
CA VAL A 71 0.03 12.04 2.12
C VAL A 71 -0.64 11.28 0.99
N ILE A 72 -1.82 11.73 0.55
CA ILE A 72 -2.55 11.10 -0.58
C ILE A 72 -1.73 11.18 -1.87
N LYS A 73 -1.15 12.34 -2.19
CA LYS A 73 -0.27 12.52 -3.36
C LYS A 73 0.98 11.63 -3.28
N GLY A 74 1.57 11.50 -2.10
CA GLY A 74 2.69 10.60 -1.84
C GLY A 74 2.31 9.15 -2.14
N GLN A 75 1.18 8.68 -1.61
CA GLN A 75 0.69 7.32 -1.84
C GLN A 75 0.43 7.05 -3.32
N VAL A 76 -0.20 7.99 -4.04
CA VAL A 76 -0.40 7.92 -5.49
C VAL A 76 0.93 7.86 -6.24
N LYS A 77 1.91 8.67 -5.85
CA LYS A 77 3.25 8.65 -6.45
C LYS A 77 3.94 7.30 -6.27
N VAL A 78 3.90 6.74 -5.06
CA VAL A 78 4.48 5.42 -4.74
C VAL A 78 3.81 4.32 -5.56
N MET A 79 2.48 4.30 -5.63
CA MET A 79 1.72 3.33 -6.45
C MET A 79 2.08 3.44 -7.94
N ARG A 80 2.18 4.66 -8.49
CA ARG A 80 2.59 4.85 -9.89
C ARG A 80 4.02 4.39 -10.15
N GLN A 81 4.94 4.58 -9.20
CA GLN A 81 6.32 4.07 -9.30
C GLN A 81 6.38 2.54 -9.36
N GLN A 82 5.32 1.84 -8.94
CA GLN A 82 5.21 0.38 -8.99
C GLN A 82 4.51 -0.13 -10.25
N GLY A 83 4.15 0.76 -11.16
CA GLY A 83 3.46 0.39 -12.39
C GLY A 83 1.95 0.29 -12.25
N ILE A 84 1.37 0.64 -11.09
CA ILE A 84 -0.08 0.73 -10.93
C ILE A 84 -0.57 1.91 -11.79
N SER A 85 -1.52 1.63 -12.69
CA SER A 85 -2.03 2.65 -13.59
C SER A 85 -2.86 3.70 -12.84
N SER A 86 -2.95 4.91 -13.39
CA SER A 86 -3.84 5.94 -12.83
C SER A 86 -5.30 5.50 -12.76
N ASN A 87 -5.73 4.68 -13.73
CA ASN A 87 -7.10 4.19 -13.78
C ASN A 87 -7.38 3.21 -12.63
N ASP A 88 -6.45 2.29 -12.35
CA ASP A 88 -6.60 1.31 -11.27
C ASP A 88 -6.52 1.98 -9.89
N ILE A 89 -5.68 3.00 -9.74
CA ILE A 89 -5.63 3.82 -8.52
C ILE A 89 -6.97 4.51 -8.30
N GLN A 90 -7.49 5.18 -9.33
CA GLN A 90 -8.75 5.92 -9.24
C GLN A 90 -9.92 4.98 -8.94
N GLN A 91 -9.99 3.83 -9.62
CA GLN A 91 -11.00 2.82 -9.39
C GLN A 91 -10.90 2.25 -7.97
N GLY A 92 -9.71 1.85 -7.52
CA GLY A 92 -9.51 1.33 -6.17
C GLY A 92 -9.88 2.36 -5.10
N PHE A 93 -9.54 3.63 -5.32
CA PHE A 93 -9.90 4.72 -4.41
C PHE A 93 -11.43 4.88 -4.31
N GLN A 94 -12.11 4.88 -5.44
CA GLN A 94 -13.56 5.00 -5.48
C GLN A 94 -14.25 3.80 -4.80
N GLU A 95 -13.82 2.57 -5.10
CA GLU A 95 -14.37 1.36 -4.50
C GLU A 95 -14.11 1.31 -2.98
N GLY A 96 -12.92 1.70 -2.53
CA GLY A 96 -12.56 1.66 -1.11
C GLY A 96 -13.29 2.71 -0.27
N MET A 97 -13.45 3.93 -0.79
CA MET A 97 -14.28 4.95 -0.14
C MET A 97 -15.73 4.48 -0.02
N MET A 98 -16.29 3.92 -1.09
CA MET A 98 -17.66 3.40 -1.10
C MET A 98 -17.82 2.26 -0.08
N GLU A 99 -16.89 1.33 0.00
CA GLU A 99 -16.95 0.21 0.94
C GLU A 99 -16.95 0.66 2.40
N VAL A 100 -16.05 1.58 2.75
CA VAL A 100 -16.00 2.15 4.10
C VAL A 100 -17.26 2.97 4.40
N GLU A 101 -17.80 3.72 3.43
CA GLU A 101 -19.05 4.47 3.61
C GLU A 101 -20.25 3.54 3.81
N MET A 102 -20.33 2.43 3.08
CA MET A 102 -21.37 1.42 3.29
C MET A 102 -21.27 0.76 4.68
N LYS A 103 -20.05 0.51 5.16
CA LYS A 103 -19.81 -0.10 6.47
C LYS A 103 -20.06 0.89 7.63
N TYR A 104 -19.68 2.14 7.42
CA TYR A 104 -19.71 3.23 8.39
C TYR A 104 -20.36 4.49 7.81
N PRO A 105 -21.68 4.50 7.57
CA PRO A 105 -22.35 5.61 6.90
C PRO A 105 -22.32 6.91 7.72
N GLY A 106 -22.10 8.01 7.02
CA GLY A 106 -22.04 9.37 7.56
C GLY A 106 -21.01 9.47 8.69
N ASN A 107 -21.48 9.92 9.85
CA ASN A 107 -20.66 10.14 11.04
C ASN A 107 -20.51 8.88 11.93
N LYS A 108 -20.97 7.71 11.47
CA LYS A 108 -20.82 6.47 12.23
C LYS A 108 -19.33 6.16 12.39
N LYS A 109 -18.88 6.08 13.64
CA LYS A 109 -17.49 5.74 13.94
C LYS A 109 -17.25 4.22 13.82
N PRO A 110 -16.12 3.80 13.22
CA PRO A 110 -15.70 2.41 13.24
C PRO A 110 -15.44 1.90 14.67
N PRO A 111 -15.50 0.57 14.91
CA PRO A 111 -15.08 -0.04 16.16
C PRO A 111 -13.61 0.25 16.47
N LYS A 112 -13.24 0.30 17.77
CA LYS A 112 -11.85 0.55 18.20
C LYS A 112 -10.83 -0.40 17.56
N SER A 113 -11.20 -1.68 17.38
CA SER A 113 -10.35 -2.68 16.73
C SER A 113 -10.04 -2.33 15.26
N GLU A 114 -11.01 -1.78 14.54
CA GLU A 114 -10.82 -1.35 13.15
C GLU A 114 -10.09 -0.02 13.06
N CYS A 115 -10.32 0.90 14.00
CA CYS A 115 -9.51 2.12 14.12
C CYS A 115 -8.03 1.81 14.38
N GLY A 116 -7.74 0.83 15.25
CA GLY A 116 -6.36 0.39 15.51
C GLY A 116 -5.69 -0.22 14.28
N LYS A 117 -6.43 -1.02 13.49
CA LYS A 117 -5.94 -1.60 12.23
C LYS A 117 -5.69 -0.51 11.17
N ALA A 118 -6.65 0.40 10.99
CA ALA A 118 -6.53 1.51 10.05
C ALA A 118 -5.32 2.40 10.39
N GLN A 119 -5.13 2.72 11.67
CA GLN A 119 -3.96 3.45 12.13
C GLN A 119 -2.66 2.69 11.85
N TYR A 120 -2.58 1.40 12.19
CA TYR A 120 -1.39 0.60 11.92
C TYR A 120 -1.02 0.62 10.44
N LEU A 121 -2.00 0.41 9.55
CA LEU A 121 -1.79 0.44 8.10
C LEU A 121 -1.32 1.82 7.62
N TYR A 122 -1.99 2.88 8.06
CA TYR A 122 -1.63 4.25 7.76
C TYR A 122 -0.18 4.55 8.15
N ASP A 123 0.20 4.20 9.39
CA ASP A 123 1.55 4.39 9.92
C ASP A 123 2.59 3.55 9.15
N GLN A 124 2.22 2.37 8.65
CA GLN A 124 3.11 1.61 7.74
C GLN A 124 3.27 2.35 6.42
N PHE A 125 2.19 2.81 5.78
CA PHE A 125 2.24 3.54 4.50
C PHE A 125 3.11 4.80 4.57
N LEU A 126 3.03 5.56 5.66
CA LEU A 126 3.83 6.77 5.83
C LEU A 126 5.35 6.51 5.76
N LYS A 127 5.82 5.30 6.08
CA LYS A 127 7.25 4.96 5.99
C LYS A 127 7.76 4.86 4.55
N PHE A 128 6.85 4.88 3.57
CA PHE A 128 7.16 4.73 2.15
C PHE A 128 7.03 6.03 1.37
N LEU A 129 6.54 7.11 2.01
CA LEU A 129 6.41 8.43 1.42
C LEU A 129 7.71 9.22 1.52
#